data_AF-A0A5M3VP32-F1
#
_entry.id   AF-A0A5M3VP32-F1
#
_cell.length_a   1.000
_cell.length_b   1.000
_cell.length_c   1.000
_cell.angle_alpha   90.00
_cell.angle_beta   90.00
_cell.angle_gamma   90.00
#
_symmetry.space_group_name_H-M   'P 1'
#
loop_
_entity.id
_entity.type
_entity.pdbx_description
1 polymer ?
#
loop_
_entity_poly.entity_id
_entity_poly.type
_entity_poly.pdbx_seq_one_letter_code
_entity_poly.pdbx_strand_id
1 'polypeptide(L)'
;MAEPPRHDKKVITALRRFAMSITVFNILGYTWLGFEQPYLWPFIALATGYTVEIVLEMIGARVEHRAPRFRGGGAKGLMEFLLPAHITSLAMNMLIYVNDRLLVMIFGVMVAVGAKWILRAPVRGRLRHFMNPSNFGITVILLLFPWASIAPPYHFTEHIDGPLDWLIPLGIVMAGTMINAKLTGRMYLIMAWVGGFALQAVVRGVLLDVNILGGLATMTGVAFVLFTNYMITDPGTSPSKPGAQIAFGGGVALTYGVLTGMSIPYGIFFATAIVCLVRGGFLWSLHFSEQSRAKQEAATLAEAQAAVAQPGREVAPV
;
A
#
# COMPACT_ATOMS: atom_id res chain seq x y z
N MET A 1 19.13 25.66 -7.44
CA MET A 1 18.95 24.20 -7.40
C MET A 1 17.94 23.89 -6.32
N ALA A 2 16.75 23.40 -6.67
CA ALA A 2 15.75 23.05 -5.66
C ALA A 2 16.26 21.86 -4.83
N GLU A 3 16.37 22.04 -3.51
CA GLU A 3 16.71 20.93 -2.61
C GLU A 3 15.77 19.74 -2.87
N PRO A 4 16.29 18.50 -2.96
CA PRO A 4 15.43 17.34 -3.08
C PRO A 4 14.47 17.32 -1.88
N PRO A 5 13.17 17.06 -2.09
CA PRO A 5 12.18 17.16 -1.02
C PRO A 5 12.54 16.15 0.07
N ARG A 6 13.09 16.65 1.19
CA ARG A 6 13.29 15.86 2.40
C ARG A 6 11.93 15.35 2.83
N HIS A 7 11.81 14.02 2.98
CA HIS A 7 10.65 13.46 3.65
C HIS A 7 10.53 14.13 5.02
N ASP A 8 9.30 14.46 5.41
CA ASP A 8 9.02 14.99 6.75
C ASP A 8 9.67 14.08 7.80
N LYS A 9 10.34 14.66 8.81
CA LYS A 9 11.06 13.93 9.86
C LYS A 9 10.17 12.86 10.51
N LYS A 10 8.86 13.14 10.62
CA LYS A 10 7.87 12.18 11.13
C LYS A 10 7.74 10.95 10.23
N VAL A 11 7.74 11.12 8.90
CA VAL A 11 7.63 10.01 7.94
C VAL A 11 8.89 9.15 7.96
N ILE A 12 10.07 9.76 8.01
CA ILE A 12 11.34 9.01 8.11
C ILE A 12 11.37 8.21 9.41
N THR A 13 10.95 8.80 10.53
CA THR A 13 10.89 8.12 11.82
C THR A 13 9.92 6.93 11.78
N ALA A 14 8.75 7.11 11.16
CA ALA A 14 7.78 6.04 10.98
C ALA A 14 8.33 4.90 10.11
N LEU A 15 8.95 5.22 8.96
CA LEU A 15 9.57 4.23 8.08
C LEU A 15 10.68 3.47 8.78
N ARG A 16 11.52 4.15 9.56
CA ARG A 16 12.64 3.51 10.26
C ARG A 16 12.14 2.57 11.36
N ARG A 17 11.14 2.98 12.13
CA ARG A 17 10.49 2.11 13.13
C ARG A 17 9.84 0.90 12.48
N PHE A 18 9.13 1.10 11.37
CA PHE A 18 8.48 0.01 10.68
C PHE A 18 9.47 -0.97 10.07
N ALA A 19 10.55 -0.49 9.45
CA ALA A 19 11.64 -1.33 8.95
C ALA A 19 12.29 -2.17 10.05
N MET A 20 12.53 -1.59 11.24
CA MET A 20 13.04 -2.35 12.39
C MET A 20 12.02 -3.40 12.85
N SER A 21 10.75 -3.03 13.01
CA SER A 21 9.70 -3.97 13.45
C SER A 21 9.56 -5.15 12.50
N ILE A 22 9.50 -4.92 11.18
CA ILE A 22 9.35 -6.00 10.21
C ILE A 22 10.62 -6.87 10.09
N THR A 23 11.81 -6.29 10.30
CA THR A 23 13.07 -7.05 10.38
C THR A 23 13.06 -7.99 11.57
N VAL A 24 12.81 -7.44 12.77
CA VAL A 24 12.75 -8.23 14.01
C VAL A 24 11.69 -9.31 13.88
N PHE A 25 10.53 -8.98 13.32
CA PHE A 25 9.47 -9.96 13.12
C PHE A 25 9.82 -11.06 12.12
N ASN A 26 10.55 -10.75 11.02
CA ASN A 26 11.06 -11.79 10.12
C ASN A 26 12.10 -12.68 10.81
N ILE A 27 13.02 -12.09 11.60
CA ILE A 27 14.01 -12.85 12.37
C ILE A 27 13.30 -13.81 13.32
N LEU A 28 12.36 -13.29 14.13
CA LEU A 28 11.53 -14.10 15.03
C LEU A 28 10.73 -15.15 14.25
N GLY A 29 10.23 -14.82 13.06
CA GLY A 29 9.56 -15.74 12.14
C GLY A 29 10.38 -16.99 11.86
N TYR A 30 11.61 -16.80 11.38
CA TYR A 30 12.53 -17.85 11.01
C TYR A 30 13.18 -18.58 12.20
N THR A 31 13.29 -17.94 13.36
CA THR A 31 13.94 -18.55 14.53
C THR A 31 12.97 -19.17 15.51
N TRP A 32 11.71 -18.69 15.57
CA TRP A 32 10.79 -19.04 16.64
C TRP A 32 9.32 -19.22 16.21
N LEU A 33 8.76 -18.42 15.31
CA LEU A 33 7.31 -18.51 14.98
C LEU A 33 6.99 -19.71 14.08
N GLY A 34 7.97 -20.19 13.31
CA GLY A 34 7.82 -21.37 12.44
C GLY A 34 7.69 -21.06 10.95
N PHE A 35 8.39 -20.05 10.46
CA PHE A 35 8.46 -19.80 9.01
C PHE A 35 9.15 -20.97 8.32
N GLU A 36 8.42 -21.63 7.43
CA GLU A 36 8.90 -22.79 6.68
C GLU A 36 9.76 -22.42 5.47
N GLN A 37 9.75 -21.14 5.07
CA GLN A 37 10.55 -20.69 3.93
C GLN A 37 12.06 -20.92 4.20
N PRO A 38 12.87 -21.16 3.16
CA PRO A 38 14.31 -21.27 3.32
C PRO A 38 14.95 -20.00 3.89
N TYR A 39 15.90 -20.14 4.82
CA TYR A 39 16.62 -19.03 5.47
C TYR A 39 17.32 -18.04 4.52
N LEU A 40 17.56 -18.42 3.26
CA LEU A 40 18.14 -17.55 2.23
C LEU A 40 17.13 -16.57 1.61
N TRP A 41 15.84 -16.87 1.68
CA TRP A 41 14.78 -16.07 1.05
C TRP A 41 14.72 -14.61 1.49
N PRO A 42 14.80 -14.23 2.78
CA PRO A 42 14.73 -12.83 3.17
C PRO A 42 15.91 -12.04 2.60
N PHE A 43 17.10 -12.65 2.51
CA PHE A 43 18.27 -12.02 1.92
C PHE A 43 18.12 -11.82 0.42
N ILE A 44 17.59 -12.82 -0.30
CA ILE A 44 17.35 -12.72 -1.75
C ILE A 44 16.26 -11.70 -2.05
N ALA A 45 15.18 -11.67 -1.26
CA ALA A 45 14.13 -10.67 -1.37
C ALA A 45 14.69 -9.26 -1.17
N LEU A 46 15.49 -9.04 -0.11
CA LEU A 46 16.15 -7.75 0.14
C LEU A 46 17.11 -7.36 -0.97
N ALA A 47 17.98 -8.27 -1.42
CA ALA A 47 18.91 -8.01 -2.51
C ALA A 47 18.17 -7.61 -3.79
N THR A 48 17.08 -8.32 -4.12
CA THR A 48 16.23 -8.02 -5.26
C THR A 48 15.60 -6.64 -5.13
N GLY A 49 14.91 -6.36 -4.01
CA GLY A 49 14.22 -5.09 -3.82
C GLY A 49 15.14 -3.88 -3.79
N TYR A 50 16.33 -4.02 -3.18
CA TYR A 50 17.35 -2.97 -3.20
C TYR A 50 17.89 -2.72 -4.60
N THR A 51 18.19 -3.79 -5.34
CA THR A 51 18.67 -3.68 -6.71
C THR A 51 17.65 -2.97 -7.58
N VAL A 52 16.38 -3.37 -7.50
CA VAL A 52 15.28 -2.76 -8.27
C VAL A 52 15.10 -1.29 -7.91
N GLU A 53 15.02 -0.94 -6.62
CA GLU A 53 14.82 0.45 -6.17
C GLU A 53 15.99 1.35 -6.62
N ILE A 54 17.24 0.86 -6.54
CA ILE A 54 18.43 1.59 -6.99
C ILE A 54 18.42 1.77 -8.51
N VAL A 55 18.14 0.71 -9.27
CA VAL A 55 18.12 0.76 -10.75
C VAL A 55 17.03 1.72 -11.25
N LEU A 56 15.81 1.62 -10.71
CA LEU A 56 14.70 2.50 -11.10
C LEU A 56 14.97 3.96 -10.72
N GLU A 57 15.61 4.21 -9.58
CA GLU A 57 16.02 5.56 -9.19
C GLU A 57 17.14 6.10 -10.09
N MET A 58 18.11 5.28 -10.50
CA MET A 58 19.13 5.69 -11.47
C MET A 58 18.50 6.06 -12.82
N ILE A 59 17.55 5.26 -13.31
CA ILE A 59 16.84 5.55 -14.56
C ILE A 59 16.02 6.84 -14.41
N GLY A 60 15.20 6.95 -13.36
CA GLY A 60 14.37 8.13 -13.11
C GLY A 60 15.19 9.40 -12.91
N ALA A 61 16.33 9.32 -12.21
CA ALA A 61 17.24 10.45 -12.02
C ALA A 61 17.87 10.93 -13.34
N ARG A 62 18.23 9.99 -14.23
CA ARG A 62 18.75 10.31 -15.57
C ARG A 62 17.69 11.00 -16.44
N VAL A 63 16.47 10.47 -16.46
CA VAL A 63 15.35 11.03 -17.25
C VAL A 63 14.95 12.43 -16.74
N GLU A 64 14.92 12.62 -15.42
CA GLU A 64 14.55 13.91 -14.80
C GLU A 64 15.75 14.88 -14.68
N HIS A 65 16.91 14.54 -15.26
CA HIS A 65 18.16 15.32 -15.18
C HIS A 65 18.51 15.79 -13.76
N ARG A 66 18.31 14.93 -12.76
CA ARG A 66 18.56 15.21 -11.35
C ARG A 66 19.59 14.25 -10.76
N ALA A 67 20.21 14.65 -9.66
CA ALA A 67 21.04 13.73 -8.90
C ALA A 67 20.19 12.58 -8.31
N PRO A 68 20.70 11.34 -8.29
CA PRO A 68 20.04 10.23 -7.61
C PRO A 68 19.85 10.54 -6.12
N ARG A 69 18.66 10.25 -5.58
CA ARG A 69 18.25 10.55 -4.19
C ARG A 69 19.16 9.90 -3.17
N PHE A 70 19.63 8.69 -3.46
CA PHE A 70 20.53 7.96 -2.57
C PHE A 70 21.94 8.55 -2.45
N ARG A 71 22.34 9.49 -3.33
CA ARG A 71 23.62 10.20 -3.23
C ARG A 71 23.54 11.41 -2.28
N GLY A 72 22.34 11.87 -1.92
CA GLY A 72 22.16 12.97 -0.98
C GLY A 72 22.34 12.51 0.47
N GLY A 73 23.18 13.19 1.25
CA GLY A 73 23.31 12.92 2.70
C GLY A 73 24.16 11.69 3.09
N GLY A 74 25.01 11.19 2.18
CA GLY A 74 25.96 10.11 2.44
C GLY A 74 25.30 8.76 2.78
N ALA A 75 25.97 7.95 3.60
CA ALA A 75 25.49 6.61 3.98
C ALA A 75 24.08 6.64 4.63
N LYS A 76 23.79 7.68 5.42
CA LYS A 76 22.48 7.86 6.06
C LYS A 76 21.37 8.08 5.04
N GLY A 77 21.63 8.86 4.00
CA GLY A 77 20.67 9.11 2.92
C GLY A 77 20.40 7.87 2.07
N LEU A 78 21.43 7.06 1.81
CA LEU A 78 21.28 5.75 1.17
C LEU A 78 20.38 4.82 2.01
N MET A 79 20.61 4.73 3.32
CA MET A 79 19.77 3.90 4.20
C MET A 79 18.32 4.38 4.18
N GLU A 80 18.08 5.68 4.36
CA GLU A 80 16.72 6.25 4.37
C GLU A 80 16.00 6.04 3.03
N PHE A 81 16.74 6.09 1.92
CA PHE A 81 16.22 5.78 0.59
C PHE A 81 15.79 4.31 0.44
N LEU A 82 16.56 3.37 1.02
CA LEU A 82 16.27 1.94 0.93
C LEU A 82 15.18 1.43 1.89
N LEU A 83 14.79 2.20 2.91
CA LEU A 83 13.78 1.78 3.90
C LEU A 83 12.45 1.28 3.27
N PRO A 84 11.84 1.98 2.29
CA PRO A 84 10.59 1.49 1.70
C PRO A 84 10.75 0.18 0.93
N ALA A 85 11.86 0.00 0.21
CA ALA A 85 12.16 -1.24 -0.51
C ALA A 85 12.45 -2.39 0.46
N HIS A 86 13.14 -2.10 1.56
CA HIS A 86 13.40 -3.06 2.64
C HIS A 86 12.10 -3.61 3.22
N ILE A 87 11.18 -2.71 3.61
CA ILE A 87 9.87 -3.06 4.15
C ILE A 87 9.08 -3.91 3.14
N THR A 88 9.02 -3.46 1.88
CA THR A 88 8.27 -4.15 0.82
C THR A 88 8.82 -5.56 0.60
N SER A 89 10.14 -5.71 0.57
CA SER A 89 10.80 -7.01 0.30
C SER A 89 10.59 -8.01 1.45
N LEU A 90 10.72 -7.56 2.70
CA LEU A 90 10.46 -8.42 3.86
C LEU A 90 8.97 -8.74 4.01
N ALA A 91 8.08 -7.81 3.68
CA ALA A 91 6.64 -8.07 3.65
C ALA A 91 6.30 -9.12 2.60
N MET A 92 6.85 -9.01 1.38
CA MET A 92 6.69 -10.04 0.34
C MET A 92 7.19 -11.40 0.82
N ASN A 93 8.43 -11.47 1.33
CA ASN A 93 9.04 -12.70 1.84
C ASN A 93 8.14 -13.43 2.85
N MET A 94 7.60 -12.66 3.79
CA MET A 94 6.83 -13.21 4.90
C MET A 94 5.39 -13.56 4.54
N LEU A 95 4.77 -12.82 3.64
CA LEU A 95 3.33 -12.94 3.38
C LEU A 95 3.00 -13.86 2.21
N ILE A 96 3.98 -14.22 1.39
CA ILE A 96 3.76 -15.10 0.27
C ILE A 96 4.43 -16.46 0.48
N TYR A 97 3.78 -17.49 -0.03
CA TYR A 97 4.26 -18.85 -0.01
C TYR A 97 4.33 -19.37 -1.45
N VAL A 98 5.54 -19.43 -1.98
CA VAL A 98 5.81 -19.85 -3.37
C VAL A 98 6.57 -21.18 -3.44
N ASN A 99 6.44 -22.01 -2.40
CA ASN A 99 7.10 -23.32 -2.27
C ASN A 99 8.63 -23.24 -2.45
N ASP A 100 9.17 -23.89 -3.48
CA ASP A 100 10.58 -23.93 -3.86
C ASP A 100 10.92 -22.94 -5.02
N ARG A 101 9.95 -22.18 -5.49
CA ARG A 101 10.06 -21.38 -6.72
C ARG A 101 10.62 -19.99 -6.45
N LEU A 102 11.93 -19.94 -6.22
CA LEU A 102 12.66 -18.70 -5.95
C LEU A 102 12.42 -17.59 -6.99
N LEU A 103 12.34 -17.95 -8.28
CA LEU A 103 12.11 -16.98 -9.36
C LEU A 103 10.77 -16.25 -9.22
N VAL A 104 9.75 -16.90 -8.66
CA VAL A 104 8.44 -16.28 -8.43
C VAL A 104 8.51 -15.28 -7.28
N MET A 105 9.27 -15.57 -6.22
CA MET A 105 9.56 -14.60 -5.16
C MET A 105 10.26 -13.35 -5.72
N ILE A 106 11.33 -13.55 -6.51
CA ILE A 106 12.07 -12.46 -7.15
C ILE A 106 11.13 -11.63 -8.03
N PHE A 107 10.32 -12.28 -8.86
CA PHE A 107 9.30 -11.64 -9.69
C PHE A 107 8.33 -10.80 -8.87
N GLY A 108 7.78 -11.34 -7.78
CA GLY A 108 6.86 -10.61 -6.89
C GLY A 108 7.48 -9.37 -6.29
N VAL A 109 8.72 -9.46 -5.81
CA VAL A 109 9.45 -8.32 -5.25
C VAL A 109 9.72 -7.27 -6.33
N MET A 110 10.11 -7.68 -7.54
CA MET A 110 10.30 -6.77 -8.68
C MET A 110 9.01 -6.03 -9.04
N VAL A 111 7.88 -6.75 -9.12
CA VAL A 111 6.55 -6.16 -9.39
C VAL A 111 6.14 -5.20 -8.27
N ALA A 112 6.29 -5.61 -7.00
CA ALA A 112 5.93 -4.81 -5.85
C ALA A 112 6.70 -3.49 -5.81
N VAL A 113 8.03 -3.55 -5.86
CA VAL A 113 8.89 -2.37 -5.84
C VAL A 113 8.68 -1.53 -7.10
N GLY A 114 8.61 -2.16 -8.28
CA GLY A 114 8.39 -1.49 -9.56
C GLY A 114 7.05 -0.76 -9.65
N ALA A 115 5.99 -1.29 -9.05
CA ALA A 115 4.67 -0.66 -9.05
C ALA A 115 4.68 0.74 -8.42
N LYS A 116 5.53 0.99 -7.41
CA LYS A 116 5.71 2.33 -6.82
C LYS A 116 6.23 3.37 -7.83
N TRP A 117 6.95 2.91 -8.85
CA TRP A 117 7.53 3.76 -9.89
C TRP A 117 6.56 4.02 -11.03
N ILE A 118 5.81 3.00 -11.42
CA ILE A 118 4.92 3.04 -12.58
C ILE A 118 3.53 3.55 -12.20
N LEU A 119 2.93 2.99 -11.14
CA LEU A 119 1.54 3.23 -10.75
C LEU A 119 1.42 4.41 -9.81
N ARG A 120 1.56 5.61 -10.38
CA ARG A 120 1.45 6.89 -9.66
C ARG A 120 0.21 7.66 -10.11
N ALA A 121 -0.43 8.32 -9.16
CA ALA A 121 -1.56 9.22 -9.37
C ALA A 121 -1.25 10.61 -8.83
N PRO A 122 -1.80 11.68 -9.46
CA PRO A 122 -1.63 13.04 -8.98
C PRO A 122 -2.40 13.24 -7.67
N VAL A 123 -1.67 13.58 -6.60
CA VAL A 123 -2.24 13.89 -5.28
C VAL A 123 -1.67 15.22 -4.82
N ARG A 124 -2.51 16.26 -4.77
CA ARG A 124 -2.13 17.62 -4.34
C ARG A 124 -0.90 18.15 -5.10
N GLY A 125 -0.92 18.04 -6.42
CA GLY A 125 0.17 18.53 -7.29
C GLY A 125 1.45 17.70 -7.30
N ARG A 126 1.48 16.53 -6.63
CA ARG A 126 2.62 15.60 -6.70
C ARG A 126 2.16 14.20 -7.07
N LEU A 127 2.93 13.53 -7.93
CA LEU A 127 2.71 12.12 -8.24
C LEU A 127 3.08 11.25 -7.04
N ARG A 128 2.13 10.44 -6.57
CA ARG A 128 2.32 9.46 -5.49
C ARG A 128 1.83 8.11 -5.95
N HIS A 129 2.47 7.04 -5.49
CA HIS A 129 1.98 5.70 -5.74
C HIS A 129 0.61 5.53 -5.06
N PHE A 130 -0.33 4.89 -5.75
CA PHE A 130 -1.68 4.66 -5.22
C PHE A 130 -1.92 3.19 -4.88
N MET A 131 -1.11 2.29 -5.42
CA MET A 131 -1.09 0.85 -5.09
C MET A 131 -0.19 0.57 -3.89
N ASN A 132 -0.65 -0.23 -2.93
CA ASN A 132 0.22 -0.76 -1.88
C ASN A 132 1.24 -1.71 -2.55
N PRO A 133 2.55 -1.42 -2.50
CA PRO A 133 3.57 -2.17 -3.23
C PRO A 133 3.52 -3.68 -2.97
N SER A 134 3.60 -4.08 -1.70
CA SER A 134 3.56 -5.49 -1.28
C SER A 134 2.23 -6.15 -1.62
N ASN A 135 1.09 -5.48 -1.38
CA ASN A 135 -0.22 -6.03 -1.68
C ASN A 135 -0.38 -6.28 -3.19
N PHE A 136 0.06 -5.33 -4.01
CA PHE A 136 0.00 -5.44 -5.46
C PHE A 136 0.91 -6.57 -5.98
N GLY A 137 2.13 -6.71 -5.44
CA GLY A 137 3.01 -7.83 -5.76
C GLY A 137 2.38 -9.19 -5.45
N ILE A 138 1.78 -9.34 -4.26
CA ILE A 138 1.05 -10.56 -3.85
C ILE A 138 -0.13 -10.80 -4.81
N THR A 139 -0.96 -9.79 -5.07
CA THR A 139 -2.09 -9.90 -5.99
C THR A 139 -1.66 -10.37 -7.38
N VAL A 140 -0.59 -9.79 -7.95
CA VAL A 140 -0.11 -10.19 -9.27
C VAL A 140 0.39 -11.64 -9.27
N ILE A 141 1.09 -12.07 -8.22
CA ILE A 141 1.49 -13.48 -8.12
C ILE A 141 0.28 -14.40 -8.07
N LEU A 142 -0.71 -14.11 -7.23
CA LEU A 142 -1.90 -14.96 -7.08
C LEU A 142 -2.73 -15.04 -8.37
N LEU A 143 -2.68 -14.01 -9.23
CA LEU A 143 -3.34 -14.02 -10.54
C LEU A 143 -2.57 -14.81 -11.59
N LEU A 144 -1.23 -14.71 -11.60
CA LEU A 144 -0.39 -15.31 -12.64
C LEU A 144 0.05 -16.74 -12.30
N PHE A 145 0.13 -17.07 -11.02
CA PHE A 145 0.59 -18.36 -10.51
C PHE A 145 -0.46 -18.95 -9.57
N PRO A 146 -1.47 -19.67 -10.11
CA PRO A 146 -2.58 -20.20 -9.32
C PRO A 146 -2.16 -21.22 -8.24
N TRP A 147 -0.96 -21.79 -8.35
CA TRP A 147 -0.37 -22.71 -7.38
C TRP A 147 0.37 -22.00 -6.24
N ALA A 148 0.61 -20.68 -6.36
CA ALA A 148 1.16 -19.88 -5.29
C ALA A 148 0.07 -19.54 -4.28
N SER A 149 0.45 -19.40 -3.02
CA SER A 149 -0.46 -19.06 -1.94
C SER A 149 0.10 -17.95 -1.06
N ILE A 150 -0.70 -17.51 -0.10
CA ILE A 150 -0.25 -16.64 0.99
C ILE A 150 0.30 -17.52 2.10
N ALA A 151 1.26 -16.98 2.86
CA ALA A 151 1.80 -17.63 4.04
C ALA A 151 0.66 -18.07 4.97
N PRO A 152 0.55 -19.39 5.25
CA PRO A 152 -0.48 -19.90 6.12
C PRO A 152 -0.47 -19.23 7.50
N PRO A 153 -1.63 -19.01 8.14
CA PRO A 153 -1.69 -18.35 9.45
C PRO A 153 -0.86 -19.05 10.55
N TYR A 154 -0.67 -20.36 10.47
CA TYR A 154 0.09 -21.13 11.45
C TYR A 154 1.60 -20.82 11.43
N HIS A 155 2.17 -20.34 10.32
CA HIS A 155 3.59 -19.92 10.26
C HIS A 155 3.94 -18.85 11.29
N PHE A 156 2.94 -18.14 11.82
CA PHE A 156 3.15 -17.10 12.81
C PHE A 156 3.06 -17.59 14.26
N THR A 157 2.69 -18.84 14.51
CA THR A 157 2.37 -19.37 15.85
C THR A 157 2.74 -20.85 16.04
N GLU A 158 3.34 -21.53 15.06
CA GLU A 158 3.54 -23.00 15.03
C GLU A 158 4.25 -23.56 16.27
N HIS A 159 5.30 -22.89 16.76
CA HIS A 159 6.08 -23.37 17.90
C HIS A 159 5.66 -22.72 19.23
N ILE A 160 4.47 -22.13 19.28
CA ILE A 160 4.03 -21.31 20.39
C ILE A 160 2.70 -21.82 20.90
N ASP A 161 2.74 -22.44 22.07
CA ASP A 161 1.56 -22.95 22.75
C ASP A 161 1.20 -22.10 23.98
N GLY A 162 -0.09 -22.09 24.32
CA GLY A 162 -0.58 -21.51 25.57
C GLY A 162 -0.69 -19.98 25.57
N PRO A 163 -0.46 -19.29 26.70
CA PRO A 163 -0.69 -17.84 26.82
C PRO A 163 0.13 -16.97 25.85
N LEU A 164 1.28 -17.47 25.38
CA LEU A 164 2.16 -16.77 24.45
C LEU A 164 1.54 -16.60 23.06
N ASP A 165 0.65 -17.51 22.65
CA ASP A 165 -0.06 -17.46 21.38
C ASP A 165 -0.93 -16.20 21.27
N TRP A 166 -1.49 -15.74 22.40
CA TRP A 166 -2.24 -14.49 22.46
C TRP A 166 -1.37 -13.24 22.58
N LEU A 167 -0.16 -13.36 23.13
CA LEU A 167 0.75 -12.23 23.34
C LEU A 167 1.32 -11.67 22.04
N ILE A 168 1.55 -12.51 21.02
CA ILE A 168 2.11 -12.06 19.74
C ILE A 168 1.12 -11.23 18.93
N PRO A 169 -0.10 -11.71 18.60
CA PRO A 169 -1.13 -10.87 17.98
C PRO A 169 -1.38 -9.60 18.79
N LEU A 170 -1.45 -9.70 20.12
CA LEU A 170 -1.65 -8.53 20.99
C LEU A 170 -0.50 -7.52 20.86
N GLY A 171 0.75 -7.97 20.88
CA GLY A 171 1.93 -7.12 20.69
C GLY A 171 1.92 -6.41 19.33
N ILE A 172 1.56 -7.14 18.27
CA ILE A 172 1.44 -6.61 16.91
C ILE A 172 0.30 -5.58 16.84
N VAL A 173 -0.87 -5.88 17.43
CA VAL A 173 -2.01 -4.94 17.52
C VAL A 173 -1.60 -3.68 18.28
N MET A 174 -0.95 -3.81 19.45
CA MET A 174 -0.55 -2.66 20.26
C MET A 174 0.46 -1.77 19.53
N ALA A 175 1.51 -2.37 18.97
CA ALA A 175 2.52 -1.65 18.21
C ALA A 175 1.91 -0.98 16.96
N GLY A 176 1.10 -1.72 16.22
CA GLY A 176 0.41 -1.25 15.01
C GLY A 176 -0.57 -0.12 15.32
N THR A 177 -1.42 -0.30 16.31
CA THR A 177 -2.39 0.69 16.76
C THR A 177 -1.69 1.95 17.27
N MET A 178 -0.59 1.82 18.01
CA MET A 178 0.20 2.97 18.45
C MET A 178 0.74 3.77 17.26
N ILE A 179 1.32 3.09 16.25
CA ILE A 179 1.79 3.74 15.02
C ILE A 179 0.62 4.42 14.30
N ASN A 180 -0.52 3.74 14.20
CA ASN A 180 -1.67 4.25 13.47
C ASN A 180 -2.41 5.39 14.17
N ALA A 181 -2.43 5.40 15.50
CA ALA A 181 -3.03 6.46 16.30
C ALA A 181 -2.12 7.69 16.39
N LYS A 182 -0.80 7.51 16.59
CA LYS A 182 0.11 8.62 16.89
C LYS A 182 0.89 9.16 15.68
N LEU A 183 1.18 8.31 14.68
CA LEU A 183 2.08 8.68 13.58
C LEU A 183 1.35 8.81 12.23
N THR A 184 0.54 7.83 11.84
CA THR A 184 -0.08 7.80 10.49
C THR A 184 -1.53 8.33 10.47
N GLY A 185 -2.21 8.34 11.62
CA GLY A 185 -3.58 8.86 11.76
C GLY A 185 -4.62 8.04 10.99
N ARG A 186 -4.54 6.71 11.07
CA ARG A 186 -5.35 5.76 10.25
C ARG A 186 -6.44 5.02 11.03
N MET A 187 -6.78 5.48 12.23
CA MET A 187 -7.75 4.80 13.09
C MET A 187 -9.15 4.71 12.47
N TYR A 188 -9.62 5.74 11.78
CA TYR A 188 -10.93 5.70 11.11
C TYR A 188 -11.00 4.63 10.02
N LEU A 189 -9.90 4.44 9.28
CA LEU A 189 -9.77 3.38 8.28
C LEU A 189 -9.83 2.01 8.95
N ILE A 190 -9.05 1.80 10.01
CA ILE A 190 -9.04 0.53 10.76
C ILE A 190 -10.44 0.22 11.29
N MET A 191 -11.11 1.17 11.93
CA MET A 191 -12.45 0.97 12.48
C MET A 191 -13.47 0.62 11.39
N ALA A 192 -13.43 1.29 10.24
CA ALA A 192 -14.32 1.00 9.13
C ALA A 192 -14.04 -0.37 8.48
N TRP A 193 -12.76 -0.74 8.36
CA TRP A 193 -12.35 -2.05 7.84
C TRP A 193 -12.77 -3.18 8.80
N VAL A 194 -12.40 -3.10 10.08
CA VAL A 194 -12.68 -4.13 11.09
C VAL A 194 -14.19 -4.25 11.32
N GLY A 195 -14.89 -3.12 11.46
CA GLY A 195 -16.35 -3.09 11.62
C GLY A 195 -17.07 -3.62 10.39
N GLY A 196 -16.64 -3.22 9.18
CA GLY A 196 -17.18 -3.72 7.93
C GLY A 196 -16.92 -5.21 7.73
N PHE A 197 -15.74 -5.71 8.11
CA PHE A 197 -15.39 -7.12 8.05
C PHE A 197 -16.28 -7.94 8.99
N ALA A 198 -16.48 -7.49 10.22
CA ALA A 198 -17.37 -8.15 11.17
C ALA A 198 -18.81 -8.15 10.66
N LEU A 199 -19.28 -7.00 10.15
CA LEU A 199 -20.63 -6.87 9.59
C LEU A 199 -20.85 -7.82 8.40
N GLN A 200 -19.92 -7.91 7.44
CA GLN A 200 -20.08 -8.82 6.30
C GLN A 200 -20.06 -10.29 6.74
N ALA A 201 -19.30 -10.64 7.78
CA ALA A 201 -19.27 -12.01 8.30
C ALA A 201 -20.64 -12.39 8.89
N VAL A 202 -21.26 -11.49 9.64
CA VAL A 202 -22.62 -11.65 10.17
C VAL A 202 -23.65 -11.71 9.03
N VAL A 203 -23.61 -10.76 8.09
CA VAL A 203 -24.55 -10.71 6.95
C VAL A 203 -24.48 -11.99 6.13
N ARG A 204 -23.28 -12.47 5.82
CA ARG A 204 -23.11 -13.74 5.08
C ARG A 204 -23.51 -14.95 5.90
N GLY A 205 -23.28 -14.94 7.21
CA GLY A 205 -23.72 -16.05 8.04
C GLY A 205 -25.24 -16.15 8.16
N VAL A 206 -25.95 -15.00 8.10
CA VAL A 206 -27.42 -14.97 8.09
C VAL A 206 -28.01 -15.25 6.70
N LEU A 207 -27.39 -14.74 5.63
CA LEU A 207 -27.94 -14.85 4.27
C LEU A 207 -27.48 -16.08 3.48
N LEU A 208 -26.28 -16.59 3.76
CA LEU A 208 -25.64 -17.69 3.02
C LEU A 208 -25.39 -18.92 3.93
N ASP A 209 -25.96 -18.93 5.13
CA ASP A 209 -25.82 -20.00 6.14
C ASP A 209 -24.37 -20.39 6.46
N VAL A 210 -23.45 -19.43 6.38
CA VAL A 210 -22.03 -19.62 6.71
C VAL A 210 -21.83 -19.51 8.23
N ASN A 211 -20.90 -20.28 8.79
CA ASN A 211 -20.57 -20.17 10.21
C ASN A 211 -20.03 -18.76 10.55
N ILE A 212 -20.82 -17.98 11.29
CA ILE A 212 -20.49 -16.60 11.71
C ILE A 212 -19.20 -16.58 12.54
N LEU A 213 -19.08 -17.49 13.51
CA LEU A 213 -17.91 -17.57 14.39
C LEU A 213 -16.65 -17.93 13.60
N GLY A 214 -16.74 -18.82 12.62
CA GLY A 214 -15.64 -19.15 11.72
C GLY A 214 -15.19 -17.95 10.88
N GLY A 215 -16.14 -17.16 10.38
CA GLY A 215 -15.83 -15.90 9.69
C GLY A 215 -15.11 -14.89 10.59
N LEU A 216 -15.62 -14.69 11.81
CA LEU A 216 -15.04 -13.77 12.80
C LEU A 216 -13.69 -14.26 13.37
N ALA A 217 -13.49 -15.58 13.47
CA ALA A 217 -12.23 -16.16 13.93
C ALA A 217 -11.04 -15.77 13.04
N THR A 218 -11.28 -15.45 11.77
CA THR A 218 -10.21 -14.92 10.89
C THR A 218 -9.60 -13.62 11.45
N MET A 219 -10.38 -12.83 12.20
CA MET A 219 -9.94 -11.55 12.77
C MET A 219 -8.92 -11.71 13.90
N THR A 220 -8.87 -12.88 14.54
CA THR A 220 -7.92 -13.16 15.62
C THR A 220 -6.57 -13.64 15.09
N GLY A 221 -6.49 -14.02 13.81
CA GLY A 221 -5.26 -14.51 13.19
C GLY A 221 -4.20 -13.41 13.00
N VAL A 222 -2.94 -13.77 13.20
CA VAL A 222 -1.78 -12.86 13.04
C VAL A 222 -1.76 -12.22 11.65
N ALA A 223 -2.06 -12.97 10.59
CA ALA A 223 -2.12 -12.45 9.22
C ALA A 223 -3.15 -11.30 9.07
N PHE A 224 -4.33 -11.43 9.67
CA PHE A 224 -5.35 -10.39 9.64
C PHE A 224 -4.90 -9.14 10.40
N VAL A 225 -4.29 -9.33 11.57
CA VAL A 225 -3.75 -8.24 12.39
C VAL A 225 -2.63 -7.50 11.66
N LEU A 226 -1.70 -8.21 11.03
CA LEU A 226 -0.60 -7.64 10.25
C LEU A 226 -1.14 -6.86 9.05
N PHE A 227 -2.06 -7.45 8.30
CA PHE A 227 -2.71 -6.78 7.18
C PHE A 227 -3.40 -5.48 7.64
N THR A 228 -4.19 -5.55 8.72
CA THR A 228 -4.96 -4.43 9.27
C THR A 228 -4.07 -3.29 9.76
N ASN A 229 -2.96 -3.61 10.43
CA ASN A 229 -2.13 -2.60 11.06
C ASN A 229 -1.00 -2.06 10.17
N TYR A 230 -0.56 -2.85 9.18
CA TYR A 230 0.67 -2.57 8.44
C TYR A 230 0.53 -2.59 6.92
N MET A 231 -0.57 -3.09 6.36
CA MET A 231 -0.80 -3.05 4.90
C MET A 231 -1.92 -2.08 4.50
N ILE A 232 -3.14 -2.28 5.01
CA ILE A 232 -4.30 -1.46 4.60
C ILE A 232 -4.15 0.01 5.03
N THR A 233 -3.38 0.25 6.09
CA THR A 233 -3.11 1.57 6.68
C THR A 233 -1.90 2.27 6.07
N ASP A 234 -1.27 1.71 5.05
CA ASP A 234 -0.09 2.29 4.42
C ASP A 234 -0.35 3.77 4.05
N PRO A 235 0.37 4.73 4.67
CA PRO A 235 0.10 6.15 4.46
C PRO A 235 0.40 6.61 3.03
N GLY A 236 1.18 5.85 2.26
CA GLY A 236 1.42 6.11 0.85
C GLY A 236 0.17 6.01 -0.01
N THR A 237 -0.72 5.08 0.33
CA THR A 237 -1.82 4.62 -0.55
C THR A 237 -3.20 4.85 0.03
N SER A 238 -3.32 4.94 1.36
CA SER A 238 -4.55 5.25 2.06
C SER A 238 -4.84 6.76 2.14
N PRO A 239 -6.11 7.18 2.15
CA PRO A 239 -6.50 8.60 2.23
C PRO A 239 -6.25 9.22 3.61
N SER A 240 -6.11 10.55 3.67
CA SER A 240 -5.84 11.28 4.92
C SER A 240 -7.09 11.72 5.68
N LYS A 241 -8.15 12.14 4.99
CA LYS A 241 -9.36 12.70 5.63
C LYS A 241 -10.21 11.58 6.27
N PRO A 242 -10.81 11.78 7.46
CA PRO A 242 -11.61 10.75 8.15
C PRO A 242 -12.72 10.14 7.29
N GLY A 243 -13.55 10.95 6.62
CA GLY A 243 -14.62 10.42 5.76
C GLY A 243 -14.10 9.57 4.60
N ALA A 244 -12.99 9.98 3.98
CA ALA A 244 -12.35 9.20 2.92
C ALA A 244 -11.69 7.92 3.46
N GLN A 245 -11.18 7.94 4.70
CA GLN A 245 -10.67 6.75 5.38
C GLN A 245 -11.77 5.72 5.64
N ILE A 246 -12.94 6.18 6.09
CA ILE A 246 -14.11 5.31 6.30
C ILE A 246 -14.57 4.71 4.97
N ALA A 247 -14.69 5.53 3.92
CA ALA A 247 -15.07 5.05 2.59
C ALA A 247 -14.06 4.04 2.03
N PHE A 248 -12.76 4.26 2.25
CA PHE A 248 -11.72 3.34 1.82
C PHE A 248 -11.77 2.03 2.61
N GLY A 249 -11.71 2.07 3.95
CA GLY A 249 -11.74 0.86 4.79
C GLY A 249 -13.03 0.06 4.62
N GLY A 250 -14.18 0.74 4.60
CA GLY A 250 -15.48 0.13 4.34
C GLY A 250 -15.60 -0.42 2.91
N GLY A 251 -15.02 0.27 1.92
CA GLY A 251 -14.96 -0.22 0.54
C GLY A 251 -14.13 -1.50 0.40
N VAL A 252 -13.00 -1.61 1.11
CA VAL A 252 -12.20 -2.85 1.15
C VAL A 252 -13.00 -3.96 1.83
N ALA A 253 -13.68 -3.68 2.94
CA ALA A 253 -14.52 -4.66 3.63
C ALA A 253 -15.69 -5.16 2.77
N LEU A 254 -16.36 -4.25 2.06
CA LEU A 254 -17.44 -4.59 1.13
C LEU A 254 -16.92 -5.45 -0.02
N THR A 255 -15.83 -5.03 -0.66
CA THR A 255 -15.22 -5.77 -1.78
C THR A 255 -14.77 -7.16 -1.31
N TYR A 256 -14.16 -7.25 -0.13
CA TYR A 256 -13.80 -8.53 0.49
C TYR A 256 -15.02 -9.42 0.70
N GLY A 257 -16.12 -8.88 1.25
CA GLY A 257 -17.37 -9.62 1.46
C GLY A 257 -17.95 -10.16 0.17
N VAL A 258 -17.95 -9.37 -0.91
CA VAL A 258 -18.40 -9.79 -2.25
C VAL A 258 -17.51 -10.91 -2.80
N LEU A 259 -16.19 -10.72 -2.80
CA LEU A 259 -15.24 -11.72 -3.30
C LEU A 259 -15.35 -13.05 -2.54
N THR A 260 -15.48 -12.97 -1.22
CA THR A 260 -15.61 -14.17 -0.39
C THR A 260 -16.98 -14.83 -0.56
N GLY A 261 -18.04 -14.06 -0.81
CA GLY A 261 -19.36 -14.59 -1.21
C GLY A 261 -19.32 -15.31 -2.56
N MET A 262 -18.46 -14.87 -3.49
CA MET A 262 -18.16 -15.55 -4.75
C MET A 262 -17.19 -16.73 -4.59
N SER A 263 -16.83 -17.10 -3.36
CA SER A 263 -15.86 -18.16 -3.05
C SER A 263 -14.46 -17.93 -3.63
N ILE A 264 -14.07 -16.67 -3.81
CA ILE A 264 -12.72 -16.30 -4.25
C ILE A 264 -11.78 -16.31 -3.04
N PRO A 265 -10.73 -17.17 -3.02
CA PRO A 265 -9.76 -17.19 -1.93
C PRO A 265 -8.91 -15.92 -1.92
N TYR A 266 -8.21 -15.68 -0.81
CA TYR A 266 -7.27 -14.56 -0.69
C TYR A 266 -7.90 -13.16 -0.90
N GLY A 267 -9.21 -13.06 -0.67
CA GLY A 267 -10.01 -11.89 -0.97
C GLY A 267 -9.51 -10.59 -0.35
N ILE A 268 -8.79 -10.62 0.77
CA ILE A 268 -8.27 -9.42 1.45
C ILE A 268 -7.28 -8.66 0.55
N PHE A 269 -6.39 -9.38 -0.13
CA PHE A 269 -5.39 -8.79 -1.01
C PHE A 269 -6.03 -8.26 -2.29
N PHE A 270 -6.92 -9.05 -2.90
CA PHE A 270 -7.68 -8.64 -4.07
C PHE A 270 -8.58 -7.43 -3.80
N ALA A 271 -9.31 -7.42 -2.69
CA ALA A 271 -10.16 -6.31 -2.29
C ALA A 271 -9.37 -5.01 -2.16
N THR A 272 -8.20 -5.08 -1.51
CA THR A 272 -7.33 -3.91 -1.33
C THR A 272 -6.76 -3.42 -2.65
N ALA A 273 -6.33 -4.33 -3.54
CA ALA A 273 -5.84 -3.98 -4.87
C ALA A 273 -6.94 -3.32 -5.70
N ILE A 274 -8.15 -3.88 -5.71
CA ILE A 274 -9.31 -3.32 -6.43
C ILE A 274 -9.65 -1.93 -5.92
N VAL A 275 -9.79 -1.74 -4.61
CA VAL A 275 -10.17 -0.43 -4.04
C VAL A 275 -9.08 0.61 -4.25
N CYS A 276 -7.80 0.22 -4.13
CA CYS A 276 -6.70 1.11 -4.49
C CYS A 276 -6.77 1.48 -5.98
N LEU A 277 -7.16 0.56 -6.86
CA LEU A 277 -7.21 0.76 -8.31
C LEU A 277 -8.33 1.73 -8.68
N VAL A 278 -9.51 1.51 -8.12
CA VAL A 278 -10.67 2.40 -8.21
C VAL A 278 -10.30 3.80 -7.72
N ARG A 279 -9.63 3.91 -6.56
CA ARG A 279 -9.16 5.18 -6.02
C ARG A 279 -8.13 5.85 -6.95
N GLY A 280 -7.18 5.10 -7.49
CA GLY A 280 -6.18 5.60 -8.44
C GLY A 280 -6.82 6.15 -9.71
N GLY A 281 -7.78 5.41 -10.27
CA GLY A 281 -8.58 5.83 -11.43
C GLY A 281 -9.41 7.07 -11.13
N PHE A 282 -10.03 7.15 -9.95
CA PHE A 282 -10.77 8.33 -9.50
C PHE A 282 -9.88 9.57 -9.39
N LEU A 283 -8.66 9.44 -8.85
CA LEU A 283 -7.70 10.55 -8.77
C LEU A 283 -7.27 11.05 -10.15
N TRP A 284 -7.06 10.14 -11.11
CA TRP A 284 -6.78 10.50 -12.50
C TRP A 284 -7.97 11.18 -13.17
N SER A 285 -9.19 10.66 -12.96
CA SER A 285 -10.41 11.26 -13.49
C SER A 285 -10.64 12.68 -12.96
N LEU A 286 -10.39 12.92 -11.66
CA LEU A 286 -10.44 14.26 -11.08
C LEU A 286 -9.40 15.17 -11.72
N HIS A 287 -8.17 14.70 -11.89
CA HIS A 287 -7.10 15.49 -12.50
C HIS A 287 -7.44 15.93 -13.93
N PHE A 288 -7.97 15.03 -14.76
CA PHE A 288 -8.40 15.37 -16.12
C PHE A 288 -9.59 16.34 -16.12
N SER A 289 -10.55 16.17 -15.20
CA SER A 289 -11.68 17.10 -15.06
C SER A 289 -11.23 18.50 -14.64
N GLU A 290 -10.32 18.60 -13.67
CA GLU A 290 -9.74 19.88 -13.22
C GLU A 290 -8.93 20.55 -14.33
N GLN A 291 -8.14 19.78 -15.11
CA GLN A 291 -7.43 20.31 -16.26
C GLN A 291 -8.38 20.85 -17.34
N SER A 292 -9.46 20.14 -17.62
CA SER A 292 -10.46 20.58 -18.60
C SER A 292 -11.16 21.86 -18.14
N ARG A 293 -11.54 21.95 -16.86
CA ARG A 293 -12.13 23.18 -16.29
C ARG A 293 -11.16 24.36 -16.34
N ALA A 294 -9.90 24.15 -15.97
CA ALA A 294 -8.88 25.21 -16.02
C ALA A 294 -8.64 25.71 -17.47
N LYS A 295 -8.66 24.82 -18.46
CA LYS A 295 -8.56 25.20 -19.88
C LYS A 295 -9.77 26.00 -20.34
N GLN A 296 -10.98 25.63 -19.91
CA GLN A 296 -12.20 26.37 -20.22
C GLN A 296 -12.18 27.77 -19.59
N GLU A 297 -11.85 27.88 -18.30
CA GLU A 297 -11.73 29.17 -17.62
C GLU A 297 -10.67 30.06 -18.29
N ALA A 298 -9.53 29.50 -18.70
CA ALA A 298 -8.50 30.23 -19.42
C ALA A 298 -8.96 30.70 -20.82
N ALA A 299 -9.72 29.87 -21.55
CA ALA A 299 -10.30 30.24 -22.84
C ALA A 299 -11.33 31.37 -22.67
N THR A 300 -12.23 31.28 -21.69
CA THR A 300 -13.22 32.33 -21.40
C THR A 300 -12.55 33.65 -21.00
N LEU A 301 -11.47 33.60 -20.21
CA LEU A 301 -10.69 34.80 -19.86
C LEU A 301 -9.99 35.39 -21.08
N ALA A 302 -9.45 34.56 -21.97
CA ALA A 302 -8.81 35.02 -23.21
C ALA A 302 -9.83 35.66 -24.17
N GLU A 303 -11.03 35.09 -24.29
CA GLU A 303 -12.14 35.66 -25.06
C GLU A 303 -12.61 37.00 -24.47
N ALA A 304 -12.76 37.09 -23.14
CA ALA A 304 -13.12 38.33 -22.47
C ALA A 304 -12.05 39.42 -22.66
N GLN A 305 -10.77 39.06 -22.59
CA GLN A 305 -9.66 39.99 -22.85
C GLN A 305 -9.63 40.43 -24.32
N ALA A 306 -9.88 39.53 -25.26
CA ALA A 306 -9.96 39.86 -26.68
C ALA A 306 -11.15 40.79 -27.00
N ALA A 307 -12.29 40.62 -26.33
CA ALA A 307 -13.45 41.49 -26.46
C ALA A 307 -13.19 42.91 -25.92
N VAL A 308 -12.46 43.04 -24.81
CA VAL A 308 -12.06 44.33 -24.24
C VAL A 308 -10.96 45.03 -25.07
N ALA A 309 -10.12 44.25 -25.77
CA ALA A 309 -9.03 44.77 -26.59
C ALA A 309 -9.46 45.27 -27.98
N GLN A 310 -10.71 45.08 -28.41
CA GLN A 310 -11.24 45.71 -29.62
C GLN A 310 -11.72 47.14 -29.28
N PRO A 311 -10.97 48.20 -29.64
CA PRO A 311 -11.47 49.56 -29.47
C PRO A 311 -12.60 49.78 -30.46
N GLY A 312 -13.61 50.57 -30.04
CA GLY A 312 -14.82 50.83 -30.81
C GLY A 312 -14.55 51.06 -32.29
N ARG A 313 -15.26 50.30 -33.13
CA ARG A 313 -15.36 50.55 -34.56
C ARG A 313 -15.98 51.93 -34.72
N GLU A 314 -15.13 52.93 -34.89
CA GLU A 314 -15.51 54.32 -35.15
C GLU A 314 -16.35 54.32 -36.43
N VAL A 315 -17.65 54.56 -36.29
CA VAL A 315 -18.57 54.69 -37.40
C VAL A 315 -18.24 56.03 -38.06
N ALA A 316 -17.56 55.98 -39.19
CA ALA A 316 -17.29 57.18 -39.99
C ALA A 316 -18.62 57.85 -40.36
N PRO A 317 -18.82 59.15 -40.07
CA PRO A 317 -20.01 59.86 -40.49
C PRO A 317 -19.96 60.07 -42.01
N VAL A 318 -21.08 59.78 -42.66
CA VAL A 318 -21.35 60.00 -44.10
C VAL A 318 -21.55 61.49 -44.37
#